data_AF-A0A807ZMN4-F1
#
_entry.id   AF-A0A807ZMN4-F1
#
_cell.length_a   1.000
_cell.length_b   1.000
_cell.length_c   1.000
_cell.angle_alpha   90.00
_cell.angle_beta   90.00
_cell.angle_gamma   90.00
#
_symmetry.space_group_name_H-M   'P 1'
#
loop_
_entity.id
_entity.type
_entity.pdbx_description
1 polymer ?
#
loop_
_entity_poly.entity_id
_entity_poly.type
_entity_poly.pdbx_seq_one_letter_code
_entity_poly.pdbx_strand_id
1 'polypeptide(L)'
;MLIGGEPNKIDEGSGSVVFLWEGEKWYDEFAEIAFVGELMDNLPHEEFLFIRIGEDYDDIEARGSYQCNPHRVRIAREIAAD
;
A
#
# COMPACT_ATOMS: atom_id res chain seq x y z
N MET A 1 1.80 -10.00 10.67
CA MET A 1 3.13 -9.56 11.18
C MET A 1 2.97 -8.07 11.43
N LEU A 2 3.66 -7.45 12.40
CA LEU A 2 3.43 -6.02 12.65
C LEU A 2 3.73 -5.23 11.37
N ILE A 3 2.78 -4.43 10.92
CA ILE A 3 2.99 -3.39 9.91
C ILE A 3 4.16 -2.54 10.38
N GLY A 4 5.25 -2.60 9.63
CA GLY A 4 6.55 -2.08 10.05
C GLY A 4 7.66 -3.07 9.74
N GLY A 5 8.65 -2.62 8.98
CA GLY A 5 9.76 -3.41 8.50
C GLY A 5 10.64 -2.57 7.58
N GLU A 6 11.65 -3.18 6.98
CA GLU A 6 12.48 -2.48 5.99
C GLU A 6 11.66 -2.15 4.73
N PRO A 7 11.86 -0.97 4.13
CA PRO A 7 11.25 -0.65 2.85
C PRO A 7 11.65 -1.66 1.77
N ASN A 8 10.70 -2.02 0.92
CA ASN A 8 10.95 -2.88 -0.25
C ASN A 8 11.68 -2.11 -1.36
N LYS A 9 11.44 -0.78 -1.44
CA LYS A 9 12.17 0.14 -2.32
C LYS A 9 12.38 1.47 -1.61
N ILE A 10 13.51 2.09 -1.90
CA ILE A 10 13.83 3.47 -1.52
C ILE A 10 14.34 4.15 -2.78
N ASP A 11 13.79 5.31 -3.11
CA ASP A 11 14.33 6.18 -4.14
C ASP A 11 15.10 7.34 -3.50
N GLU A 12 16.42 7.34 -3.62
CA GLU A 12 17.29 8.34 -2.97
C GLU A 12 17.12 9.75 -3.54
N GLY A 13 16.59 9.88 -4.77
CA GLY A 13 16.36 11.17 -5.41
C GLY A 13 15.13 11.91 -4.85
N SER A 14 14.01 11.21 -4.71
CA SER A 14 12.75 11.74 -4.17
C SER A 14 12.59 11.53 -2.66
N GLY A 15 13.39 10.64 -2.06
CA GLY A 15 13.24 10.20 -0.67
C GLY A 15 12.04 9.27 -0.44
N SER A 16 11.41 8.81 -1.51
CA SER A 16 10.19 8.01 -1.42
C SER A 16 10.47 6.54 -1.10
N VAL A 17 9.56 5.94 -0.35
CA VAL A 17 9.69 4.57 0.15
C VAL A 17 8.46 3.75 -0.21
N VAL A 18 8.68 2.48 -0.53
CA VAL A 18 7.60 1.51 -0.84
C VAL A 18 7.64 0.41 0.20
N PHE A 19 6.50 0.16 0.83
CA PHE A 19 6.27 -0.99 1.69
C PHE A 19 5.32 -1.97 1.01
N LEU A 20 5.62 -3.26 1.11
CA LEU A 20 4.78 -4.37 0.69
C LEU A 20 4.56 -5.28 1.89
N TRP A 21 3.30 -5.56 2.19
CA TRP A 21 2.88 -6.48 3.25
C TRP A 21 2.02 -7.57 2.64
N GLU A 22 2.20 -8.82 3.08
CA GLU A 22 1.49 -9.99 2.56
C GLU A 22 0.89 -10.80 3.72
N GLY A 23 -0.36 -11.23 3.57
CA GLY A 23 -1.04 -12.06 4.56
C GLY A 23 -1.47 -11.31 5.84
N GLU A 24 -1.64 -9.98 5.76
CA GLU A 24 -2.07 -9.19 6.90
C GLU A 24 -3.58 -9.22 7.11
N LYS A 25 -3.98 -9.37 8.38
CA LYS A 25 -5.38 -9.23 8.79
C LYS A 25 -5.73 -7.75 8.82
N TRP A 26 -6.67 -7.34 7.96
CA TRP A 26 -7.02 -5.94 7.77
C TRP A 26 -8.32 -5.56 8.50
N TYR A 27 -8.21 -5.33 9.81
CA TYR A 27 -9.34 -4.91 10.65
C TYR A 27 -8.92 -3.75 11.54
N ASP A 28 -9.73 -2.69 11.62
CA ASP A 28 -9.46 -1.48 12.41
C ASP A 28 -9.32 -1.74 13.93
N GLU A 29 -9.75 -2.92 14.38
CA GLU A 29 -9.54 -3.40 15.75
C GLU A 29 -8.05 -3.64 16.07
N PHE A 30 -7.23 -3.87 15.05
CA PHE A 30 -5.78 -3.94 15.17
C PHE A 30 -5.18 -2.53 15.14
N ALA A 31 -4.42 -2.19 16.19
CA ALA A 31 -3.86 -0.86 16.38
C ALA A 31 -2.98 -0.41 15.19
N GLU A 32 -2.29 -1.35 14.56
CA GLU A 32 -1.45 -1.13 13.39
C GLU A 32 -2.26 -0.72 12.16
N ILE A 33 -3.43 -1.33 11.96
CA ILE A 33 -4.33 -1.04 10.84
C ILE A 33 -5.00 0.31 11.06
N ALA A 34 -5.48 0.56 12.29
CA ALA A 34 -6.01 1.85 12.69
C ALA A 34 -4.99 2.98 12.49
N PHE A 35 -3.72 2.74 12.86
CA PHE A 35 -2.64 3.71 12.62
C PHE A 35 -2.43 4.01 11.13
N VAL A 36 -2.42 3.00 10.25
CA VAL A 36 -2.28 3.23 8.80
C VAL A 36 -3.47 4.01 8.26
N GLY A 37 -4.69 3.70 8.71
CA GLY A 37 -5.89 4.45 8.38
C GLY A 37 -5.77 5.93 8.78
N GLU A 38 -5.43 6.19 10.04
CA GLU A 38 -5.25 7.55 10.57
C GLU A 38 -4.12 8.30 9.86
N LEU A 39 -3.01 7.63 9.57
CA LEU A 39 -1.91 8.21 8.80
C LEU A 39 -2.40 8.68 7.42
N MET A 40 -3.13 7.84 6.70
CA MET A 40 -3.68 8.20 5.38
C MET A 40 -4.72 9.31 5.46
N ASP A 41 -5.53 9.37 6.52
CA ASP A 41 -6.53 10.42 6.72
C ASP A 41 -5.89 11.79 7.00
N ASN A 42 -4.68 11.80 7.56
CA ASN A 42 -3.93 13.02 7.90
C ASN A 42 -2.91 13.45 6.82
N LEU A 43 -2.74 12.67 5.75
CA LEU A 43 -1.84 13.00 4.64
C LEU A 43 -2.59 13.58 3.44
N PRO A 44 -2.00 14.55 2.72
CA PRO A 44 -2.52 14.96 1.42
C PRO A 44 -2.57 13.77 0.46
N HIS A 45 -3.62 13.71 -0.37
CA HIS A 45 -3.82 12.62 -1.32
C HIS A 45 -2.65 12.45 -2.31
N GLU A 46 -1.85 13.49 -2.54
CA GLU A 46 -0.70 13.49 -3.44
C GLU A 46 0.60 13.00 -2.78
N GLU A 47 0.60 12.83 -1.45
CA GLU A 47 1.78 12.45 -0.65
C GLU A 47 1.84 10.95 -0.32
N PHE A 48 0.80 10.18 -0.67
CA PHE A 48 0.82 8.72 -0.50
C PHE A 48 0.05 7.99 -1.61
N LEU A 49 0.36 6.71 -1.76
CA LEU A 49 -0.37 5.77 -2.60
C LEU A 49 -0.50 4.47 -1.80
N PHE A 50 -1.74 4.07 -1.56
CA PHE A 50 -2.10 2.85 -0.86
C PHE A 50 -2.93 1.97 -1.80
N ILE A 51 -2.57 0.69 -1.87
CA ILE A 51 -3.29 -0.32 -2.62
C ILE A 51 -3.35 -1.57 -1.74
N ARG A 52 -4.55 -2.10 -1.52
CA ARG A 52 -4.80 -3.36 -0.81
C ARG A 52 -5.61 -4.30 -1.70
N ILE A 53 -5.28 -5.59 -1.63
CA ILE A 53 -6.08 -6.68 -2.17
C ILE A 53 -6.45 -7.56 -0.97
N GLY A 54 -7.74 -7.68 -0.68
CA GLY A 54 -8.24 -8.60 0.33
C GLY A 54 -8.43 -10.01 -0.22
N GLU A 55 -9.20 -10.81 0.51
CA GLU A 55 -9.35 -12.23 0.20
C GLU A 55 -10.18 -12.48 -1.07
N ASP A 56 -11.14 -11.59 -1.35
CA ASP A 56 -12.02 -11.69 -2.51
C ASP A 56 -11.45 -10.92 -3.71
N TYR A 57 -11.73 -11.43 -4.92
CA TYR A 57 -11.26 -10.81 -6.17
C TYR A 57 -11.61 -9.33 -6.28
N ASP A 58 -12.79 -8.94 -5.80
CA ASP A 58 -13.28 -7.56 -5.90
C ASP A 58 -13.04 -6.75 -4.61
N ASP A 59 -12.42 -7.33 -3.57
CA ASP A 59 -11.98 -6.61 -2.38
C ASP A 59 -10.65 -5.90 -2.65
N ILE A 60 -10.70 -4.92 -3.55
CA ILE A 60 -9.57 -4.05 -3.86
C ILE A 60 -9.86 -2.66 -3.32
N GLU A 61 -8.92 -2.14 -2.55
CA GLU A 61 -8.94 -0.77 -2.06
C GLU A 61 -7.75 0.00 -2.63
N ALA A 62 -8.00 1.22 -3.11
CA ALA A 62 -6.96 2.14 -3.54
C ALA A 62 -7.25 3.53 -2.99
N ARG A 63 -6.24 4.16 -2.38
CA ARG A 63 -6.29 5.51 -1.80
C ARG A 63 -5.01 6.25 -2.11
N GLY A 64 -5.11 7.58 -2.24
CA GLY A 64 -3.94 8.39 -2.58
C GLY A 64 -3.59 8.32 -4.07
N SER A 65 -2.66 9.16 -4.48
CA SER A 65 -2.24 9.36 -5.87
C SER A 65 -0.75 9.63 -6.02
N TYR A 66 0.04 9.33 -4.96
CA TYR A 66 1.45 9.73 -4.76
C TYR A 66 2.15 10.17 -6.03
N GLN A 67 2.23 11.49 -6.29
CA GLN A 67 2.90 12.07 -7.45
C GLN A 67 2.77 11.28 -8.78
N CYS A 68 1.56 10.79 -9.11
CA CYS A 68 1.29 9.94 -10.28
C CYS A 68 2.01 8.58 -10.31
N ASN A 69 2.28 7.99 -9.14
CA ASN A 69 2.85 6.66 -8.94
C ASN A 69 4.20 6.45 -9.65
N PRO A 70 5.26 7.18 -9.26
CA PRO A 70 6.59 7.07 -9.88
C PRO A 70 7.18 5.65 -9.79
N HIS A 71 6.82 4.91 -8.74
CA HIS A 71 7.27 3.53 -8.50
C HIS A 71 6.52 2.47 -9.33
N ARG A 72 5.48 2.89 -10.07
CA ARG A 72 4.62 2.01 -10.88
C ARG A 72 4.01 0.88 -10.05
N VAL A 73 3.69 1.13 -8.78
CA VAL A 73 3.00 0.19 -7.90
C VAL A 73 1.58 0.00 -8.43
N ARG A 74 1.26 -1.21 -8.88
CA ARG A 74 -0.02 -1.50 -9.52
C ARG A 74 -0.44 -2.93 -9.24
N ILE A 75 -1.75 -3.15 -9.26
CA ILE A 75 -2.29 -4.49 -9.32
C ILE A 75 -2.08 -5.02 -10.74
N ALA A 76 -1.50 -6.20 -10.86
CA ALA A 76 -1.38 -6.93 -12.11
C ALA A 76 -2.14 -8.25 -11.97
N ARG A 77 -3.18 -8.45 -12.80
CA ARG A 77 -3.82 -9.75 -12.99
C ARG A 77 -3.29 -10.32 -14.29
N GLU A 78 -2.48 -11.36 -14.21
CA GLU A 78 -1.89 -12.03 -15.37
C GLU A 78 -2.38 -13.47 -15.43
N ILE A 79 -2.90 -13.88 -16.59
CA ILE A 79 -3.16 -15.28 -16.91
C ILE A 79 -2.07 -15.67 -17.89
N ALA A 80 -1.05 -16.39 -17.41
CA ALA A 80 0.04 -16.91 -18.22
C ALA A 80 -0.25 -18.35 -18.61
N ALA A 81 0.03 -18.70 -19.86
CA ALA A 81 0.09 -20.06 -20.38
C ALA A 81 1.32 -20.14 -21.29
N ASP A 82 2.21 -21.10 -21.02
CA ASP A 82 3.44 -21.32 -21.78
C ASP A 82 3.20 -21.81 -23.21
#